data_AF-A0A7X9J3U7-F1
#
_entry.id   AF-A0A7X9J3U7-F1
#
_cell.length_a   1.000
_cell.length_b   1.000
_cell.length_c   1.000
_cell.angle_alpha   90.00
_cell.angle_beta   90.00
_cell.angle_gamma   90.00
#
_symmetry.space_group_name_H-M   'P 1'
#
loop_
_entity.id
_entity.type
_entity.pdbx_description
1 polymer ?
#
loop_
_entity_poly.entity_id
_entity_poly.type
_entity_poly.pdbx_seq_one_letter_code
_entity_poly.pdbx_strand_id
1 'polypeptide(L)'
;TATLACTIDAAWLKNPKASDFWNHTLTNHDYFVSNRAFFFDLSPIDDEAATDDPGQEPGTDAVTLRRLLASVAKQNDGQRLCSIGGFVPWAYKYTDLVGGKYGGVPSEWKLVQIASAYNAFLDADALSLSAMANASFYRHQPLPVYPLEVPRSSSEWHEPEGVSPKRYITFYVGDWDSAAWMYQMLPGLWDDPERGSVPMGWAFNPNLSARFPAAFWYTRATRTENDWFVSGDCGAGYLNPSLLEEPRPSGLPSAVDLWRRHCQAWYQQFGLGITGFVIDGYAPSMSESVLDAYAKISPVGTIEQNPKRVGMHKGMPLIRMSDDLSGSPEDARKTVLNRVRGTEPPTFHIFRAILQSPSWYRRLVEGLGTADRDIAVMDPYTFMALYRRHLESVKSET
;
A
#
# COMPACT_ATOMS: atom_id res chain seq x y z
N THR A 1 -17.57 11.23 -7.11
CA THR A 1 -16.24 11.59 -6.56
C THR A 1 -15.52 12.38 -7.62
N ALA A 2 -14.80 13.45 -7.27
CA ALA A 2 -13.91 14.08 -8.26
C ALA A 2 -12.76 13.11 -8.54
N THR A 3 -12.40 12.97 -9.80
CA THR A 3 -11.28 12.12 -10.23
C THR A 3 -10.31 13.00 -10.98
N LEU A 4 -9.03 12.88 -10.62
CA LEU A 4 -7.94 13.51 -11.35
C LEU A 4 -7.07 12.42 -11.96
N ALA A 5 -6.36 12.78 -13.03
CA ALA A 5 -5.38 11.91 -13.67
C ALA A 5 -4.05 12.66 -13.78
N CYS A 6 -3.03 12.18 -13.09
CA CYS A 6 -1.64 12.64 -13.18
C CYS A 6 -0.97 11.89 -14.32
N THR A 7 -1.01 12.45 -15.52
CA THR A 7 -0.58 11.76 -16.74
C THR A 7 0.32 12.66 -17.54
N ILE A 8 1.40 12.11 -18.07
CA ILE A 8 2.29 12.85 -18.96
C ILE A 8 1.57 13.31 -20.23
N ASP A 9 1.88 14.53 -20.68
CA ASP A 9 1.48 15.04 -21.99
C ASP A 9 2.26 14.39 -23.16
N ALA A 10 2.25 15.00 -24.34
CA ALA A 10 2.97 14.49 -25.51
C ALA A 10 4.51 14.54 -25.40
N ALA A 11 5.10 15.01 -24.29
CA ALA A 11 6.55 15.11 -24.10
C ALA A 11 7.28 13.77 -24.22
N TRP A 12 6.63 12.64 -23.90
CA TRP A 12 7.22 11.32 -24.06
C TRP A 12 7.65 11.03 -25.51
N LEU A 13 7.03 11.67 -26.51
CA LEU A 13 7.40 11.54 -27.93
C LEU A 13 8.79 12.09 -28.25
N LYS A 14 9.34 12.98 -27.40
CA LYS A 14 10.71 13.50 -27.58
C LYS A 14 11.77 12.44 -27.30
N ASN A 15 11.50 11.53 -26.37
CA ASN A 15 12.38 10.40 -26.05
C ASN A 15 11.56 9.15 -25.70
N PRO A 16 10.92 8.49 -26.68
CA PRO A 16 10.05 7.34 -26.43
C PRO A 16 10.79 6.11 -25.92
N LYS A 17 12.13 6.13 -25.91
CA LYS A 17 13.01 5.06 -25.40
C LYS A 17 13.53 5.34 -23.99
N ALA A 18 13.09 6.41 -23.32
CA ALA A 18 13.51 6.71 -21.95
C ALA A 18 13.05 5.63 -20.94
N SER A 19 12.00 4.89 -21.27
CA SER A 19 11.48 3.75 -20.51
C SER A 19 10.78 2.78 -21.45
N ASP A 20 10.07 1.77 -20.91
CA ASP A 20 9.27 0.86 -21.72
C ASP A 20 8.19 1.66 -22.45
N PHE A 21 7.87 1.21 -23.68
CA PHE A 21 7.01 1.97 -24.60
C PHE A 21 5.67 2.39 -23.98
N TRP A 22 5.11 1.56 -23.09
CA TRP A 22 3.81 1.76 -22.49
C TRP A 22 3.81 2.73 -21.28
N ASN A 23 4.97 3.18 -20.80
CA ASN A 23 5.07 4.06 -19.65
C ASN A 23 4.56 5.50 -19.89
N HIS A 24 4.18 5.83 -21.12
CA HIS A 24 3.40 7.04 -21.41
C HIS A 24 1.97 7.00 -20.84
N THR A 25 1.49 5.85 -20.36
CA THR A 25 0.19 5.62 -19.69
C THR A 25 -1.09 6.06 -20.40
N LEU A 26 -1.02 6.53 -21.66
CA LEU A 26 -2.20 6.77 -22.53
C LEU A 26 -3.24 5.65 -22.51
N THR A 27 -2.83 4.39 -22.32
CA THR A 27 -3.76 3.26 -22.23
C THR A 27 -4.73 3.38 -21.05
N ASN A 28 -4.32 4.05 -19.95
CA ASN A 28 -5.14 4.27 -18.77
C ASN A 28 -6.24 5.33 -18.98
N HIS A 29 -6.15 6.12 -20.06
CA HIS A 29 -7.05 7.25 -20.29
C HIS A 29 -8.51 6.82 -20.42
N ASP A 30 -8.77 5.60 -20.90
CA ASP A 30 -10.13 5.11 -21.09
C ASP A 30 -10.96 5.21 -19.79
N TYR A 31 -10.40 4.75 -18.67
CA TYR A 31 -11.04 4.81 -17.37
C TYR A 31 -11.21 6.25 -16.88
N PHE A 32 -10.17 7.07 -16.96
CA PHE A 32 -10.23 8.45 -16.47
C PHE A 32 -11.19 9.31 -17.30
N VAL A 33 -11.21 9.15 -18.63
CA VAL A 33 -12.20 9.79 -19.51
C VAL A 33 -13.62 9.33 -19.16
N SER A 34 -13.84 8.02 -18.93
CA SER A 34 -15.16 7.50 -18.52
C SER A 34 -15.65 8.09 -17.19
N ASN A 35 -14.74 8.52 -16.32
CA ASN A 35 -15.03 9.18 -15.05
C ASN A 35 -15.08 10.71 -15.15
N ARG A 36 -14.96 11.29 -16.35
CA ARG A 36 -14.86 12.74 -16.58
C ARG A 36 -13.74 13.38 -15.75
N ALA A 37 -12.61 12.67 -15.63
CA ALA A 37 -11.49 13.13 -14.85
C ALA A 37 -10.86 14.40 -15.45
N PHE A 38 -10.29 15.24 -14.59
CA PHE A 38 -9.43 16.33 -15.02
C PHE A 38 -7.98 15.84 -15.06
N PHE A 39 -7.34 15.96 -16.23
CA PHE A 39 -5.98 15.53 -16.46
C PHE A 39 -5.01 16.68 -16.14
N PHE A 40 -3.92 16.37 -15.46
CA PHE A 40 -2.85 17.32 -15.15
C PHE A 40 -1.48 16.65 -15.25
N ASP A 41 -0.48 17.48 -15.54
CA ASP A 41 0.94 17.12 -15.61
C ASP A 41 1.69 18.29 -14.99
N LEU A 42 2.00 18.19 -13.69
CA LEU A 42 2.56 19.27 -12.89
C LEU A 42 3.63 18.69 -11.95
N SER A 43 4.81 19.30 -11.92
CA SER A 43 5.84 18.97 -10.95
C SER A 43 5.36 19.19 -9.51
N PRO A 44 5.57 18.25 -8.58
CA PRO A 44 5.27 18.44 -7.17
C PRO A 44 6.38 19.22 -6.42
N ILE A 45 7.50 19.56 -7.07
CA ILE A 45 8.69 20.13 -6.43
C ILE A 45 8.56 21.64 -6.22
N ASP A 46 8.94 22.12 -5.03
CA ASP A 46 8.76 23.52 -4.61
C ASP A 46 9.93 24.44 -4.94
N ASP A 47 11.16 23.90 -5.03
CA ASP A 47 12.40 24.68 -5.05
C ASP A 47 13.18 24.57 -6.37
N GLU A 48 12.58 24.03 -7.42
CA GLU A 48 13.12 24.05 -8.78
C GLU A 48 12.03 24.33 -9.83
N ALA A 49 12.47 24.79 -11.01
CA ALA A 49 11.63 24.87 -12.19
C ALA A 49 11.35 23.46 -12.71
N ALA A 50 10.17 23.23 -13.29
CA ALA A 50 9.86 21.94 -13.87
C ALA A 50 10.74 21.66 -15.09
N THR A 51 11.18 20.41 -15.27
CA THR A 51 12.19 20.03 -16.26
C THR A 51 11.76 20.24 -17.72
N ASP A 52 10.45 20.33 -17.98
CA ASP A 52 9.85 20.57 -19.29
C ASP A 52 9.55 22.04 -19.57
N ASP A 53 9.58 22.90 -18.55
CA ASP A 53 9.54 24.36 -18.66
C ASP A 53 10.57 24.99 -17.70
N PRO A 54 11.88 24.91 -18.04
CA PRO A 54 12.96 25.38 -17.17
C PRO A 54 13.04 26.91 -17.04
N GLY A 55 12.25 27.65 -17.83
CA GLY A 55 12.17 29.12 -17.77
C GLY A 55 11.17 29.64 -16.75
N GLN A 56 10.31 28.78 -16.18
CA GLN A 56 9.35 29.18 -15.16
C GLN A 56 10.02 29.50 -13.82
N GLU A 57 9.37 30.31 -13.00
CA GLU A 57 9.80 30.52 -11.61
C GLU A 57 9.72 29.19 -10.81
N PRO A 58 10.73 28.85 -9.98
CA PRO A 58 10.73 27.64 -9.17
C PRO A 58 9.43 27.44 -8.38
N GLY A 59 8.91 26.22 -8.38
CA GLY A 59 7.70 25.85 -7.63
C GLY A 59 6.36 26.29 -8.25
N THR A 60 6.35 26.91 -9.44
CA THR A 60 5.12 27.35 -10.12
C THR A 60 4.13 26.18 -10.33
N ASP A 61 4.60 25.03 -10.79
CA ASP A 61 3.79 23.81 -10.92
C ASP A 61 3.23 23.34 -9.58
N ALA A 62 4.06 23.27 -8.52
CA ALA A 62 3.62 22.81 -7.21
C ALA A 62 2.59 23.75 -6.57
N VAL A 63 2.70 25.06 -6.79
CA VAL A 63 1.68 26.04 -6.40
C VAL A 63 0.39 25.81 -7.19
N THR A 64 0.50 25.55 -8.48
CA THR A 64 -0.65 25.27 -9.36
C THR A 64 -1.37 23.99 -8.96
N LEU A 65 -0.63 22.92 -8.65
CA LEU A 65 -1.15 21.65 -8.15
C LEU A 65 -1.95 21.84 -6.85
N ARG A 66 -1.42 22.61 -5.90
CA ARG A 66 -2.15 22.94 -4.66
C ARG A 66 -3.44 23.72 -4.94
N ARG A 67 -3.43 24.68 -5.88
CA ARG A 67 -4.63 25.43 -6.27
C ARG A 67 -5.68 24.54 -6.94
N LEU A 68 -5.25 23.61 -7.80
CA LEU A 68 -6.12 22.60 -8.41
C LEU A 68 -6.81 21.77 -7.32
N LEU A 69 -6.03 21.19 -6.40
CA LEU A 69 -6.55 20.34 -5.33
C LEU A 69 -7.42 21.11 -4.34
N ALA A 70 -7.06 22.35 -4.00
CA ALA A 70 -7.90 23.25 -3.20
C ALA A 70 -9.24 23.54 -3.88
N SER A 71 -9.25 23.69 -5.20
CA SER A 71 -10.48 23.89 -5.97
C SER A 71 -11.37 22.65 -5.94
N VAL A 72 -10.79 21.45 -6.02
CA VAL A 72 -11.52 20.19 -5.88
C VAL A 72 -12.14 20.05 -4.48
N ALA A 73 -11.36 20.30 -3.44
CA ALA A 73 -11.83 20.25 -2.05
C ALA A 73 -12.95 21.28 -1.80
N LYS A 74 -12.82 22.49 -2.35
CA LYS A 74 -13.85 23.53 -2.26
C LYS A 74 -15.14 23.13 -2.98
N GLN A 75 -15.04 22.58 -4.20
CA GLN A 75 -16.20 22.16 -4.98
C GLN A 75 -16.99 21.03 -4.31
N ASN A 76 -16.34 20.21 -3.48
CA ASN A 76 -16.98 19.12 -2.77
C ASN A 76 -17.26 19.42 -1.29
N ASP A 77 -17.06 20.66 -0.85
CA ASP A 77 -17.25 21.14 0.54
C ASP A 77 -16.51 20.30 1.59
N GLY A 78 -15.36 19.74 1.20
CA GLY A 78 -14.58 18.82 2.04
C GLY A 78 -15.29 17.50 2.39
N GLN A 79 -16.43 17.19 1.78
CA GLN A 79 -17.27 16.03 2.15
C GLN A 79 -16.85 14.73 1.46
N ARG A 80 -15.94 14.81 0.47
CA ARG A 80 -15.51 13.67 -0.34
C ARG A 80 -14.02 13.70 -0.56
N LEU A 81 -13.42 12.51 -0.57
CA LEU A 81 -12.05 12.35 -1.03
C LEU A 81 -11.99 12.48 -2.56
N CYS A 82 -10.83 12.86 -3.07
CA CYS A 82 -10.51 12.84 -4.49
C CYS A 82 -9.59 11.65 -4.79
N SER A 83 -9.91 10.87 -5.82
CA SER A 83 -8.97 9.87 -6.33
C SER A 83 -8.10 10.50 -7.40
N ILE A 84 -6.80 10.28 -7.33
CA ILE A 84 -5.82 10.64 -8.35
C ILE A 84 -5.28 9.33 -8.90
N GLY A 85 -5.51 9.06 -10.17
CA GLY A 85 -4.79 7.98 -10.84
C GLY A 85 -3.59 8.51 -11.60
N GLY A 86 -2.58 7.68 -11.82
CA GLY A 86 -1.33 8.13 -12.42
C GLY A 86 -0.28 8.56 -11.39
N PHE A 87 0.84 9.08 -11.88
CA PHE A 87 2.01 9.32 -11.04
C PHE A 87 3.00 10.31 -11.67
N VAL A 88 4.02 10.72 -10.90
CA VAL A 88 5.15 11.50 -11.42
C VAL A 88 5.84 10.67 -12.53
N PRO A 89 5.96 11.19 -13.77
CA PRO A 89 6.47 10.40 -14.89
C PRO A 89 8.01 10.36 -14.86
N TRP A 90 8.57 9.58 -13.94
CA TRP A 90 10.00 9.62 -13.56
C TRP A 90 10.96 9.64 -14.75
N ALA A 91 10.79 8.75 -15.72
CA ALA A 91 11.69 8.65 -16.87
C ALA A 91 11.59 9.81 -17.89
N TYR A 92 10.58 10.68 -17.76
CA TYR A 92 10.26 11.68 -18.77
C TYR A 92 10.22 13.11 -18.23
N LYS A 93 9.76 13.33 -16.98
CA LYS A 93 9.70 14.67 -16.36
C LYS A 93 10.00 14.63 -14.85
N TYR A 94 10.45 15.76 -14.33
CA TYR A 94 10.48 16.16 -12.91
C TYR A 94 11.41 15.37 -11.99
N THR A 95 12.31 14.56 -12.53
CA THR A 95 13.27 13.80 -11.72
C THR A 95 14.71 13.93 -12.23
N ASP A 96 15.65 13.47 -11.42
CA ASP A 96 17.08 13.38 -11.74
C ASP A 96 17.38 12.56 -13.00
N LEU A 97 16.51 11.62 -13.38
CA LEU A 97 16.63 10.86 -14.64
C LEU A 97 16.56 11.74 -15.89
N VAL A 98 15.99 12.94 -15.77
CA VAL A 98 15.81 13.90 -16.87
C VAL A 98 16.33 15.30 -16.53
N GLY A 99 17.24 15.39 -15.56
CA GLY A 99 17.96 16.64 -15.22
C GLY A 99 17.33 17.47 -14.11
N GLY A 100 16.34 16.95 -13.38
CA GLY A 100 15.86 17.54 -12.11
C GLY A 100 16.81 17.26 -10.94
N LYS A 101 16.55 17.87 -9.79
CA LYS A 101 17.37 17.70 -8.58
C LYS A 101 17.01 16.45 -7.76
N TYR A 102 15.76 15.99 -7.85
CA TYR A 102 15.20 14.96 -6.99
C TYR A 102 14.96 13.65 -7.73
N GLY A 103 15.24 12.52 -7.08
CA GLY A 103 14.91 11.19 -7.62
C GLY A 103 13.42 10.88 -7.61
N GLY A 104 13.06 9.76 -8.23
CA GLY A 104 11.66 9.30 -8.33
C GLY A 104 10.91 9.22 -7.00
N VAL A 105 11.49 8.52 -6.00
CA VAL A 105 10.85 8.33 -4.68
C VAL A 105 10.67 9.64 -3.91
N PRO A 106 11.67 10.55 -3.83
CA PRO A 106 11.45 11.90 -3.29
C PRO A 106 10.30 12.66 -3.99
N SER A 107 10.22 12.63 -5.32
CA SER A 107 9.17 13.31 -6.07
C SER A 107 7.79 12.67 -5.85
N GLU A 108 7.72 11.34 -5.74
CA GLU A 108 6.53 10.60 -5.30
C GLU A 108 6.04 11.06 -3.93
N TRP A 109 6.91 11.01 -2.91
CA TRP A 109 6.51 11.37 -1.55
C TRP A 109 6.07 12.81 -1.46
N LYS A 110 6.63 13.69 -2.30
CA LYS A 110 6.18 15.07 -2.41
C LYS A 110 4.77 15.19 -3.02
N LEU A 111 4.48 14.45 -4.08
CA LEU A 111 3.13 14.40 -4.67
C LEU A 111 2.11 13.88 -3.65
N VAL A 112 2.42 12.78 -2.96
CA VAL A 112 1.55 12.18 -1.94
C VAL A 112 1.34 13.13 -0.77
N GLN A 113 2.38 13.80 -0.30
CA GLN A 113 2.29 14.82 0.76
C GLN A 113 1.30 15.93 0.37
N ILE A 114 1.44 16.47 -0.86
CA ILE A 114 0.54 17.51 -1.35
C ILE A 114 -0.89 16.96 -1.47
N ALA A 115 -1.10 15.84 -2.16
CA ALA A 115 -2.42 15.24 -2.36
C ALA A 115 -3.16 15.00 -1.04
N SER A 116 -2.48 14.41 -0.06
CA SER A 116 -3.04 14.08 1.26
C SER A 116 -3.53 15.31 2.01
N ALA A 117 -2.78 16.42 1.94
CA ALA A 117 -3.18 17.67 2.56
C ALA A 117 -4.49 18.25 2.00
N TYR A 118 -4.94 17.80 0.81
CA TYR A 118 -6.14 18.29 0.14
C TYR A 118 -7.21 17.20 -0.08
N ASN A 119 -7.33 16.23 0.83
CA ASN A 119 -8.34 15.16 0.78
C ASN A 119 -8.21 14.26 -0.45
N ALA A 120 -7.01 14.07 -0.99
CA ALA A 120 -6.78 13.21 -2.15
C ALA A 120 -5.89 12.01 -1.82
N PHE A 121 -6.09 10.92 -2.56
CA PHE A 121 -5.30 9.68 -2.47
C PHE A 121 -4.97 9.17 -3.87
N LEU A 122 -3.92 8.36 -3.97
CA LEU A 122 -3.41 7.86 -5.24
C LEU A 122 -3.83 6.40 -5.53
N ASP A 123 -4.03 6.14 -6.82
CA ASP A 123 -3.87 4.86 -7.53
C ASP A 123 -2.61 5.05 -8.39
N ALA A 124 -1.47 4.62 -7.85
CA ALA A 124 -0.15 5.18 -8.13
C ALA A 124 0.54 4.45 -9.29
N ASP A 125 0.20 4.80 -10.53
CA ASP A 125 0.78 4.19 -11.75
C ASP A 125 2.24 4.61 -11.99
N ALA A 126 3.13 4.22 -11.07
CA ALA A 126 4.56 4.48 -11.10
C ALA A 126 5.27 3.70 -12.21
N LEU A 127 6.48 4.16 -12.56
CA LEU A 127 7.28 3.71 -13.70
C LEU A 127 7.40 2.16 -13.81
N SER A 128 7.58 1.67 -15.04
CA SER A 128 7.56 0.26 -15.47
C SER A 128 6.14 -0.32 -15.61
N LEU A 129 5.47 -0.65 -14.51
CA LEU A 129 4.21 -1.41 -14.54
C LEU A 129 2.94 -0.54 -14.65
N SER A 130 3.07 0.70 -15.14
CA SER A 130 2.03 1.72 -15.11
C SER A 130 0.92 1.62 -16.16
N ALA A 131 1.01 0.71 -17.13
CA ALA A 131 0.06 0.62 -18.23
C ALA A 131 -1.06 -0.42 -17.98
N MET A 132 -2.30 0.03 -18.14
CA MET A 132 -3.50 -0.79 -18.12
C MET A 132 -4.42 -0.36 -19.27
N ALA A 133 -5.10 -1.31 -19.90
CA ALA A 133 -6.09 -1.02 -20.93
C ALA A 133 -7.46 -1.54 -20.51
N ASN A 134 -8.52 -1.03 -21.13
CA ASN A 134 -9.92 -1.48 -20.97
C ASN A 134 -10.48 -1.37 -19.55
N ALA A 135 -9.90 -0.54 -18.70
CA ALA A 135 -10.39 -0.33 -17.34
C ALA A 135 -11.79 0.29 -17.30
N SER A 136 -12.14 1.11 -18.31
CA SER A 136 -13.50 1.64 -18.50
C SER A 136 -14.54 0.54 -18.76
N PHE A 137 -14.12 -0.60 -19.32
CA PHE A 137 -14.97 -1.77 -19.51
C PHE A 137 -14.96 -2.66 -18.26
N TYR A 138 -13.79 -2.99 -17.72
CA TYR A 138 -13.67 -3.91 -16.59
C TYR A 138 -14.40 -3.44 -15.34
N ARG A 139 -14.46 -2.12 -15.09
CA ARG A 139 -15.14 -1.52 -13.93
C ARG A 139 -16.61 -1.93 -13.74
N HIS A 140 -17.23 -2.51 -14.78
CA HIS A 140 -18.62 -2.97 -14.74
C HIS A 140 -18.79 -4.38 -14.14
N GLN A 141 -17.70 -5.10 -13.85
CA GLN A 141 -17.77 -6.38 -13.14
C GLN A 141 -18.36 -6.16 -11.72
N PRO A 142 -19.47 -6.83 -11.38
CA PRO A 142 -20.03 -6.73 -10.04
C PRO A 142 -19.11 -7.43 -9.02
N LEU A 143 -18.99 -6.82 -7.84
CA LEU A 143 -18.26 -7.39 -6.71
C LEU A 143 -19.21 -7.66 -5.54
N PRO A 144 -19.26 -8.88 -5.01
CA PRO A 144 -20.02 -9.18 -3.80
C PRO A 144 -19.31 -8.62 -2.55
N VAL A 145 -19.99 -8.73 -1.41
CA VAL A 145 -19.38 -8.58 -0.09
C VAL A 145 -18.75 -9.91 0.31
N TYR A 146 -17.48 -9.88 0.68
CA TYR A 146 -16.72 -11.05 1.10
C TYR A 146 -16.69 -11.17 2.64
N PRO A 147 -16.63 -12.40 3.18
CA PRO A 147 -16.54 -12.61 4.62
C PRO A 147 -15.24 -12.05 5.19
N LEU A 148 -15.30 -11.63 6.45
CA LEU A 148 -14.13 -11.19 7.21
C LEU A 148 -13.09 -12.31 7.30
N GLU A 149 -11.83 -11.98 7.01
CA GLU A 149 -10.70 -12.87 7.32
C GLU A 149 -10.59 -13.02 8.84
N VAL A 150 -10.51 -14.26 9.29
CA VAL A 150 -10.42 -14.60 10.72
C VAL A 150 -9.16 -15.43 10.96
N PRO A 151 -8.46 -15.23 12.10
CA PRO A 151 -7.37 -16.11 12.51
C PRO A 151 -7.86 -17.57 12.48
N ARG A 152 -7.00 -18.53 12.12
CA ARG A 152 -7.40 -19.92 12.32
C ARG A 152 -7.51 -20.23 13.83
N SER A 153 -8.02 -21.39 14.19
CA SER A 153 -8.12 -21.82 15.58
C SER A 153 -6.80 -22.40 16.09
N SER A 154 -6.58 -22.37 17.40
CA SER A 154 -5.39 -22.99 18.01
C SER A 154 -5.29 -24.50 17.75
N SER A 155 -6.44 -25.17 17.57
CA SER A 155 -6.51 -26.57 17.15
C SER A 155 -5.95 -26.82 15.75
N GLU A 156 -5.97 -25.83 14.85
CA GLU A 156 -5.49 -25.96 13.47
C GLU A 156 -3.96 -25.86 13.35
N TRP A 157 -3.25 -25.43 14.39
CA TRP A 157 -1.78 -25.35 14.39
C TRP A 157 -1.12 -25.87 15.68
N HIS A 158 -1.85 -26.65 16.47
CA HIS A 158 -1.31 -27.43 17.60
C HIS A 158 -0.54 -26.62 18.67
N GLU A 159 -1.05 -25.47 19.08
CA GLU A 159 -0.47 -24.69 20.20
C GLU A 159 -1.33 -24.82 21.48
N PRO A 160 -0.74 -25.16 22.65
CA PRO A 160 -1.44 -25.12 23.94
C PRO A 160 -1.84 -23.69 24.33
N GLU A 161 -2.64 -23.53 25.40
CA GLU A 161 -3.04 -22.21 25.90
C GLU A 161 -1.82 -21.32 26.23
N GLY A 162 -1.73 -20.16 25.57
CA GLY A 162 -0.64 -19.19 25.74
C GLY A 162 0.06 -18.81 24.43
N VAL A 163 1.22 -18.15 24.54
CA VAL A 163 2.12 -17.86 23.41
C VAL A 163 3.40 -18.64 23.62
N SER A 164 3.63 -19.69 22.81
CA SER A 164 4.85 -20.48 22.89
C SER A 164 6.09 -19.64 22.56
N PRO A 165 7.26 -19.95 23.17
CA PRO A 165 8.51 -19.25 22.93
C PRO A 165 9.11 -19.62 21.57
N LYS A 166 8.45 -19.19 20.50
CA LYS A 166 8.85 -19.39 19.09
C LYS A 166 9.13 -18.06 18.41
N ARG A 167 9.79 -18.15 17.26
CA ARG A 167 10.06 -17.01 16.37
C ARG A 167 8.98 -16.98 15.29
N TYR A 168 7.93 -16.22 15.53
CA TYR A 168 6.79 -16.10 14.62
C TYR A 168 7.13 -15.16 13.48
N ILE A 169 6.89 -15.62 12.25
CA ILE A 169 7.07 -14.80 11.06
C ILE A 169 5.84 -14.87 10.14
N THR A 170 5.59 -13.78 9.42
CA THR A 170 4.64 -13.75 8.31
C THR A 170 5.14 -12.82 7.19
N PHE A 171 4.50 -12.89 6.03
CA PHE A 171 4.92 -12.17 4.83
C PHE A 171 3.85 -11.17 4.37
N TYR A 172 4.27 -9.92 4.20
CA TYR A 172 3.55 -8.91 3.44
C TYR A 172 3.97 -9.01 1.97
N VAL A 173 3.06 -9.51 1.13
CA VAL A 173 3.26 -9.63 -0.33
C VAL A 173 2.77 -8.34 -0.98
N GLY A 174 3.71 -7.44 -1.25
CA GLY A 174 3.47 -6.01 -1.34
C GLY A 174 3.56 -5.36 -2.73
N ASP A 175 3.41 -4.03 -2.68
CA ASP A 175 3.46 -3.06 -3.78
C ASP A 175 2.28 -3.21 -4.76
N TRP A 176 1.09 -3.19 -4.17
CA TRP A 176 -0.19 -3.19 -4.88
C TRP A 176 -0.90 -1.86 -4.69
N ASP A 177 -0.20 -0.77 -4.95
CA ASP A 177 -0.67 0.62 -4.90
C ASP A 177 -1.24 1.12 -6.24
N SER A 178 -1.08 0.32 -7.30
CA SER A 178 -1.58 0.58 -8.66
C SER A 178 -2.41 -0.56 -9.21
N ALA A 179 -3.56 -0.23 -9.80
CA ALA A 179 -4.37 -1.23 -10.49
C ALA A 179 -3.70 -1.70 -11.79
N ALA A 180 -2.79 -0.91 -12.38
CA ALA A 180 -2.01 -1.31 -13.55
C ALA A 180 -0.95 -2.35 -13.17
N TRP A 181 -0.32 -2.20 -12.01
CA TRP A 181 0.61 -3.19 -11.47
C TRP A 181 -0.13 -4.51 -11.21
N MET A 182 -1.32 -4.43 -10.60
CA MET A 182 -2.20 -5.59 -10.43
C MET A 182 -2.59 -6.22 -11.77
N TYR A 183 -2.95 -5.42 -12.77
CA TYR A 183 -3.30 -5.88 -14.11
C TYR A 183 -2.17 -6.64 -14.80
N GLN A 184 -0.93 -6.18 -14.67
CA GLN A 184 0.22 -6.77 -15.35
C GLN A 184 0.83 -7.96 -14.62
N MET A 185 0.95 -7.89 -13.29
CA MET A 185 1.72 -8.86 -12.51
C MET A 185 0.86 -9.97 -11.92
N LEU A 186 -0.39 -9.68 -11.55
CA LEU A 186 -1.23 -10.64 -10.83
C LEU A 186 -1.40 -11.97 -11.59
N PRO A 187 -1.67 -12.02 -12.91
CA PRO A 187 -1.87 -13.31 -13.59
C PRO A 187 -0.66 -14.25 -13.42
N GLY A 188 0.56 -13.74 -13.56
CA GLY A 188 1.76 -14.55 -13.40
C GLY A 188 2.04 -14.97 -11.95
N LEU A 189 1.83 -14.06 -11.00
CA LEU A 189 2.06 -14.34 -9.58
C LEU A 189 0.98 -15.24 -8.98
N TRP A 190 -0.27 -15.10 -9.43
CA TRP A 190 -1.41 -15.86 -8.94
C TRP A 190 -1.52 -17.24 -9.60
N ASP A 191 -1.06 -17.43 -10.83
CA ASP A 191 -1.07 -18.74 -11.48
C ASP A 191 0.24 -19.53 -11.25
N ASP A 192 1.13 -19.04 -10.38
CA ASP A 192 2.35 -19.75 -9.96
C ASP A 192 1.99 -21.12 -9.35
N PRO A 193 2.60 -22.23 -9.81
CA PRO A 193 2.22 -23.58 -9.41
C PRO A 193 2.48 -23.87 -7.92
N GLU A 194 3.35 -23.11 -7.27
CA GLU A 194 3.65 -23.24 -5.84
C GLU A 194 2.71 -22.39 -4.97
N ARG A 195 1.75 -21.64 -5.56
CA ARG A 195 0.75 -20.90 -4.79
C ARG A 195 -0.02 -21.84 -3.86
N GLY A 196 -0.20 -21.40 -2.61
CA GLY A 196 -0.87 -22.17 -1.58
C GLY A 196 0.07 -23.08 -0.77
N SER A 197 1.36 -23.15 -1.09
CA SER A 197 2.36 -23.93 -0.32
C SER A 197 2.90 -23.21 0.92
N VAL A 198 2.79 -21.88 0.97
CA VAL A 198 3.23 -20.99 2.07
C VAL A 198 2.11 -20.00 2.33
N PRO A 199 1.76 -19.70 3.61
CA PRO A 199 0.79 -18.67 3.92
C PRO A 199 1.32 -17.28 3.49
N MET A 200 0.55 -16.60 2.65
CA MET A 200 0.88 -15.31 2.06
C MET A 200 -0.17 -14.26 2.40
N GLY A 201 0.25 -13.13 2.96
CA GLY A 201 -0.59 -11.94 3.13
C GLY A 201 -0.52 -11.05 1.88
N TRP A 202 -1.38 -11.31 0.90
CA TRP A 202 -1.56 -10.47 -0.28
C TRP A 202 -2.07 -9.09 0.12
N ALA A 203 -1.23 -8.08 -0.03
CA ALA A 203 -1.49 -6.73 0.42
C ALA A 203 -2.19 -5.88 -0.65
N PHE A 204 -3.27 -6.40 -1.23
CA PHE A 204 -3.99 -5.68 -2.27
C PHE A 204 -4.66 -4.43 -1.69
N ASN A 205 -4.38 -3.27 -2.27
CA ASN A 205 -5.10 -2.06 -1.95
C ASN A 205 -6.55 -2.17 -2.47
N PRO A 206 -7.57 -2.18 -1.60
CA PRO A 206 -8.92 -2.52 -2.01
C PRO A 206 -9.57 -1.50 -2.96
N ASN A 207 -9.10 -0.25 -2.98
CA ASN A 207 -9.65 0.77 -3.88
C ASN A 207 -9.36 0.47 -5.37
N LEU A 208 -8.32 -0.31 -5.66
CA LEU A 208 -7.92 -0.67 -7.03
C LEU A 208 -9.00 -1.46 -7.75
N SER A 209 -9.88 -2.11 -6.98
CA SER A 209 -11.06 -2.79 -7.49
C SER A 209 -12.04 -1.87 -8.24
N ALA A 210 -11.96 -0.54 -8.05
CA ALA A 210 -12.73 0.41 -8.84
C ALA A 210 -12.30 0.43 -10.32
N ARG A 211 -11.01 0.13 -10.58
CA ARG A 211 -10.40 0.12 -11.93
C ARG A 211 -10.22 -1.29 -12.46
N PHE A 212 -9.82 -2.24 -11.61
CA PHE A 212 -9.62 -3.65 -11.96
C PHE A 212 -10.40 -4.61 -11.05
N PRO A 213 -11.74 -4.58 -11.04
CA PRO A 213 -12.56 -5.45 -10.18
C PRO A 213 -12.39 -6.94 -10.50
N ALA A 214 -12.09 -7.30 -11.75
CA ALA A 214 -11.93 -8.70 -12.16
C ALA A 214 -10.83 -9.42 -11.37
N ALA A 215 -9.74 -8.71 -11.02
CA ALA A 215 -8.68 -9.22 -10.17
C ALA A 215 -9.19 -9.64 -8.79
N PHE A 216 -9.99 -8.78 -8.15
CA PHE A 216 -10.55 -9.03 -6.82
C PHE A 216 -11.57 -10.16 -6.85
N TRP A 217 -12.39 -10.24 -7.90
CA TRP A 217 -13.28 -11.37 -8.10
C TRP A 217 -12.50 -12.67 -8.28
N TYR A 218 -11.50 -12.68 -9.18
CA TYR A 218 -10.72 -13.87 -9.51
C TYR A 218 -9.94 -14.42 -8.31
N THR A 219 -9.23 -13.54 -7.61
CA THR A 219 -8.43 -13.90 -6.43
C THR A 219 -9.31 -14.42 -5.30
N ARG A 220 -10.49 -13.82 -5.08
CA ARG A 220 -11.42 -14.33 -4.07
C ARG A 220 -12.08 -15.65 -4.47
N ALA A 221 -12.40 -15.84 -5.74
CA ALA A 221 -13.01 -17.06 -6.25
C ALA A 221 -12.05 -18.26 -6.25
N THR A 222 -10.74 -18.01 -6.37
CA THR A 222 -9.71 -19.05 -6.56
C THR A 222 -8.66 -19.10 -5.45
N ARG A 223 -8.90 -18.40 -4.32
CA ARG A 223 -8.01 -18.43 -3.15
C ARG A 223 -7.81 -19.86 -2.66
N THR A 224 -6.58 -20.17 -2.25
CA THR A 224 -6.26 -21.36 -1.46
C THR A 224 -6.48 -21.08 0.03
N GLU A 225 -6.25 -22.07 0.88
CA GLU A 225 -6.26 -21.90 2.35
C GLU A 225 -5.09 -21.05 2.88
N ASN A 226 -4.07 -20.83 2.05
CA ASN A 226 -2.86 -20.08 2.37
C ASN A 226 -2.80 -18.72 1.66
N ASP A 227 -3.85 -18.34 0.93
CA ASP A 227 -4.02 -17.00 0.38
C ASP A 227 -4.85 -16.13 1.34
N TRP A 228 -4.17 -15.18 1.98
CA TRP A 228 -4.77 -14.25 2.94
C TRP A 228 -4.69 -12.83 2.41
N PHE A 229 -5.66 -11.99 2.80
CA PHE A 229 -5.77 -10.64 2.26
C PHE A 229 -5.66 -9.59 3.37
N VAL A 230 -4.75 -8.64 3.18
CA VAL A 230 -4.59 -7.46 4.03
C VAL A 230 -4.63 -6.21 3.15
N SER A 231 -4.93 -5.04 3.70
CA SER A 231 -4.90 -3.81 2.90
C SER A 231 -3.46 -3.32 2.69
N GLY A 232 -3.10 -2.97 1.46
CA GLY A 232 -1.87 -2.21 1.17
C GLY A 232 -1.98 -0.72 1.50
N ASP A 233 -0.85 -0.01 1.42
CA ASP A 233 -0.73 1.45 1.17
C ASP A 233 -1.65 2.35 2.01
N CYS A 234 -1.49 2.28 3.33
CA CYS A 234 -2.26 3.05 4.33
C CYS A 234 -3.76 2.72 4.41
N GLY A 235 -4.29 1.80 3.61
CA GLY A 235 -5.71 1.48 3.60
C GLY A 235 -6.26 1.43 2.18
N ALA A 236 -7.40 2.07 1.94
CA ALA A 236 -8.03 2.06 0.61
C ALA A 236 -7.52 3.21 -0.28
N GLY A 237 -6.22 3.28 -0.50
CA GLY A 237 -5.57 4.27 -1.38
C GLY A 237 -4.31 4.87 -0.78
N TYR A 238 -3.35 5.23 -1.63
CA TYR A 238 -2.07 5.74 -1.15
C TYR A 238 -2.18 7.22 -0.76
N LEU A 239 -2.10 7.49 0.55
CA LEU A 239 -2.02 8.84 1.13
C LEU A 239 -1.20 8.81 2.44
N ASN A 240 -0.89 9.98 2.99
CA ASN A 240 -0.31 10.12 4.33
C ASN A 240 -1.39 10.53 5.35
N PRO A 241 -1.83 9.62 6.26
CA PRO A 241 -3.02 9.84 7.10
C PRO A 241 -2.90 11.02 8.05
N SER A 242 -1.70 11.28 8.56
CA SER A 242 -1.44 12.39 9.49
C SER A 242 -1.68 13.77 8.86
N LEU A 243 -1.61 13.88 7.53
CA LEU A 243 -1.89 15.15 6.82
C LEU A 243 -3.40 15.42 6.64
N LEU A 244 -4.24 14.51 7.13
CA LEU A 244 -5.69 14.70 7.22
C LEU A 244 -6.12 15.34 8.54
N GLU A 245 -5.25 15.42 9.54
CA GLU A 245 -5.53 16.02 10.85
C GLU A 245 -5.12 17.50 10.89
N GLU A 246 -5.86 18.31 11.66
CA GLU A 246 -5.52 19.71 11.91
C GLU A 246 -4.33 19.87 12.88
N PRO A 247 -3.49 20.92 12.71
CA PRO A 247 -3.53 21.92 11.64
C PRO A 247 -2.97 21.37 10.32
N ARG A 248 -3.68 21.62 9.21
CA ARG A 248 -3.30 21.15 7.88
C ARG A 248 -2.58 22.23 7.09
N PRO A 249 -1.53 21.90 6.30
CA PRO A 249 -0.91 22.85 5.38
C PRO A 249 -1.87 23.48 4.37
N SER A 250 -2.99 22.81 4.08
CA SER A 250 -4.05 23.29 3.18
C SER A 250 -5.02 24.29 3.82
N GLY A 251 -5.03 24.40 5.16
CA GLY A 251 -6.05 25.14 5.90
C GLY A 251 -7.45 24.50 5.87
N LEU A 252 -7.59 23.28 5.35
CA LEU A 252 -8.86 22.55 5.37
C LEU A 252 -9.16 21.99 6.78
N PRO A 253 -10.43 21.76 7.12
CA PRO A 253 -10.80 21.01 8.31
C PRO A 253 -10.23 19.59 8.32
N SER A 254 -10.26 18.95 9.49
CA SER A 254 -9.86 17.55 9.62
C SER A 254 -10.70 16.63 8.71
N ALA A 255 -10.01 15.75 7.99
CA ALA A 255 -10.60 14.73 7.12
C ALA A 255 -10.35 13.30 7.62
N VAL A 256 -9.90 13.14 8.88
CA VAL A 256 -9.60 11.83 9.48
C VAL A 256 -10.84 10.93 9.48
N ASP A 257 -12.01 11.43 9.89
CA ASP A 257 -13.25 10.62 9.86
C ASP A 257 -13.71 10.33 8.43
N LEU A 258 -13.48 11.25 7.49
CA LEU A 258 -13.80 11.03 6.08
C LEU A 258 -12.94 9.89 5.51
N TRP A 259 -11.64 9.87 5.80
CA TRP A 259 -10.76 8.76 5.44
C TRP A 259 -11.17 7.45 6.10
N ARG A 260 -11.47 7.48 7.40
CA ARG A 260 -11.99 6.32 8.13
C ARG A 260 -13.22 5.72 7.44
N ARG A 261 -14.22 6.53 7.08
CA ARG A 261 -15.45 6.06 6.41
C ARG A 261 -15.16 5.50 5.03
N HIS A 262 -14.27 6.14 4.27
CA HIS A 262 -13.82 5.65 2.97
C HIS A 262 -13.19 4.27 3.10
N CYS A 263 -12.19 4.09 3.96
CA CYS A 263 -11.57 2.78 4.20
C CYS A 263 -12.57 1.75 4.73
N GLN A 264 -13.43 2.14 5.68
CA GLN A 264 -14.41 1.23 6.27
C GLN A 264 -15.31 0.58 5.22
N ALA A 265 -15.77 1.32 4.22
CA ALA A 265 -16.61 0.78 3.15
C ALA A 265 -15.90 -0.34 2.37
N TRP A 266 -14.64 -0.12 2.02
CA TRP A 266 -13.82 -1.09 1.30
C TRP A 266 -13.46 -2.30 2.17
N TYR A 267 -13.11 -2.07 3.44
CA TYR A 267 -12.76 -3.13 4.37
C TYR A 267 -13.96 -4.03 4.66
N GLN A 268 -15.16 -3.46 4.78
CA GLN A 268 -16.40 -4.23 4.91
C GLN A 268 -16.71 -5.02 3.64
N GLN A 269 -16.53 -4.42 2.45
CA GLN A 269 -16.77 -5.12 1.18
C GLN A 269 -15.83 -6.31 1.00
N PHE A 270 -14.55 -6.19 1.38
CA PHE A 270 -13.55 -7.24 1.17
C PHE A 270 -13.24 -8.07 2.42
N GLY A 271 -13.95 -7.86 3.52
CA GLY A 271 -13.71 -8.60 4.76
C GLY A 271 -12.29 -8.45 5.29
N LEU A 272 -11.75 -7.23 5.30
CA LEU A 272 -10.39 -6.94 5.78
C LEU A 272 -10.40 -6.52 7.25
N GLY A 273 -9.44 -7.03 8.02
CA GLY A 273 -9.22 -6.64 9.42
C GLY A 273 -7.86 -6.00 9.73
N ILE A 274 -6.94 -6.02 8.76
CA ILE A 274 -5.55 -5.57 8.92
C ILE A 274 -5.21 -4.49 7.89
N THR A 275 -4.62 -3.37 8.34
CA THR A 275 -3.86 -2.48 7.45
C THR A 275 -2.42 -2.98 7.40
N GLY A 276 -2.03 -3.56 6.27
CA GLY A 276 -0.79 -4.30 6.12
C GLY A 276 0.47 -3.44 5.96
N PHE A 277 0.32 -2.15 5.67
CA PHE A 277 1.44 -1.21 5.68
C PHE A 277 0.95 0.24 5.76
N VAL A 278 1.37 0.98 6.79
CA VAL A 278 1.15 2.43 6.90
C VAL A 278 2.47 3.14 6.63
N ILE A 279 2.51 3.86 5.51
CA ILE A 279 3.66 4.62 5.00
C ILE A 279 3.47 6.13 5.27
N ASP A 280 4.39 6.69 6.04
CA ASP A 280 4.31 8.11 6.42
C ASP A 280 4.96 9.02 5.37
N GLY A 281 5.94 8.54 4.60
CA GLY A 281 6.72 9.36 3.67
C GLY A 281 7.28 10.61 4.36
N TYR A 282 6.90 11.80 3.87
CA TYR A 282 7.28 13.09 4.47
C TYR A 282 6.27 13.64 5.51
N ALA A 283 5.29 12.84 5.93
CA ALA A 283 4.33 13.23 6.94
C ALA A 283 4.84 12.97 8.37
N PRO A 284 4.31 13.69 9.38
CA PRO A 284 4.57 13.36 10.77
C PRO A 284 3.95 12.00 11.15
N SER A 285 4.40 11.43 12.27
CA SER A 285 3.77 10.23 12.82
C SER A 285 2.29 10.46 13.11
N MET A 286 1.48 9.41 12.94
CA MET A 286 0.06 9.44 13.31
C MET A 286 -0.12 9.86 14.77
N SER A 287 -1.08 10.75 15.00
CA SER A 287 -1.56 11.12 16.33
C SER A 287 -2.52 10.07 16.89
N GLU A 288 -2.97 10.27 18.14
CA GLU A 288 -3.98 9.42 18.75
C GLU A 288 -5.30 9.43 17.97
N SER A 289 -5.73 10.56 17.42
CA SER A 289 -7.00 10.66 16.69
C SER A 289 -6.97 9.88 15.37
N VAL A 290 -5.82 9.86 14.70
CA VAL A 290 -5.59 9.08 13.49
C VAL A 290 -5.53 7.59 13.85
N LEU A 291 -4.82 7.22 14.92
CA LEU A 291 -4.77 5.84 15.41
C LEU A 291 -6.17 5.34 15.85
N ASP A 292 -7.00 6.19 16.43
CA ASP A 292 -8.41 5.89 16.74
C ASP A 292 -9.25 5.58 15.51
N ALA A 293 -8.99 6.27 14.40
CA ALA A 293 -9.61 5.95 13.12
C ALA A 293 -9.18 4.56 12.64
N TYR A 294 -7.88 4.24 12.72
CA TYR A 294 -7.38 2.91 12.35
C TYR A 294 -7.91 1.80 13.26
N ALA A 295 -8.02 2.02 14.57
CA ALA A 295 -8.58 1.03 15.50
C ALA A 295 -10.02 0.62 15.15
N LYS A 296 -10.78 1.51 14.50
CA LYS A 296 -12.15 1.24 14.04
C LYS A 296 -12.22 0.47 12.73
N ILE A 297 -11.23 0.59 11.84
CA ILE A 297 -11.24 -0.05 10.52
C ILE A 297 -10.37 -1.32 10.46
N SER A 298 -9.33 -1.38 11.28
CA SER A 298 -8.34 -2.47 11.30
C SER A 298 -8.20 -3.06 12.70
N PRO A 299 -9.29 -3.55 13.31
CA PRO A 299 -9.28 -3.98 14.70
C PRO A 299 -8.37 -5.19 14.93
N VAL A 300 -7.95 -5.92 13.88
CA VAL A 300 -6.97 -7.02 13.99
C VAL A 300 -5.56 -6.46 14.16
N GLY A 301 -5.24 -5.35 13.50
CA GLY A 301 -4.00 -4.58 13.73
C GLY A 301 -3.52 -3.78 12.52
N THR A 302 -2.45 -3.02 12.73
CA THR A 302 -1.75 -2.27 11.69
C THR A 302 -0.26 -2.58 11.70
N ILE A 303 0.34 -2.53 10.51
CA ILE A 303 1.77 -2.72 10.31
C ILE A 303 2.39 -1.38 9.91
N GLU A 304 3.40 -0.96 10.64
CA GLU A 304 3.88 0.42 10.64
C GLU A 304 5.27 0.53 10.02
N GLN A 305 5.47 1.53 9.15
CA GLN A 305 6.81 1.94 8.73
C GLN A 305 7.58 2.61 9.89
N ASN A 306 6.86 3.35 10.74
CA ASN A 306 7.44 4.14 11.80
C ASN A 306 7.86 3.28 12.99
N PRO A 307 9.15 3.28 13.39
CA PRO A 307 9.64 2.45 14.49
C PRO A 307 9.04 2.78 15.86
N LYS A 308 8.47 3.98 16.03
CA LYS A 308 7.89 4.42 17.30
C LYS A 308 6.45 3.95 17.49
N ARG A 309 5.81 3.41 16.44
CA ARG A 309 4.43 2.92 16.49
C ARG A 309 4.40 1.40 16.63
N VAL A 310 4.61 0.95 17.86
CA VAL A 310 4.57 -0.47 18.25
C VAL A 310 3.82 -0.63 19.57
N GLY A 311 3.21 -1.80 19.81
CA GLY A 311 2.47 -2.10 21.02
C GLY A 311 0.96 -2.15 20.79
N MET A 312 0.17 -1.50 21.63
CA MET A 312 -1.30 -1.64 21.62
C MET A 312 -1.98 -0.27 21.71
N HIS A 313 -2.89 0.01 20.78
CA HIS A 313 -3.74 1.20 20.78
C HIS A 313 -5.22 0.81 20.85
N LYS A 314 -5.88 1.04 21.99
CA LYS A 314 -7.31 0.71 22.21
C LYS A 314 -7.71 -0.71 21.75
N GLY A 315 -6.84 -1.69 22.02
CA GLY A 315 -7.05 -3.10 21.65
C GLY A 315 -6.60 -3.47 20.22
N MET A 316 -6.23 -2.49 19.40
CA MET A 316 -5.59 -2.71 18.11
C MET A 316 -4.06 -2.85 18.29
N PRO A 317 -3.46 -4.00 17.95
CA PRO A 317 -2.01 -4.16 17.98
C PRO A 317 -1.35 -3.39 16.83
N LEU A 318 -0.24 -2.73 17.16
CA LEU A 318 0.64 -2.00 16.26
C LEU A 318 1.97 -2.74 16.20
N ILE A 319 2.44 -3.12 15.02
CA ILE A 319 3.75 -3.75 14.86
C ILE A 319 4.54 -3.09 13.75
N ARG A 320 5.85 -2.96 13.93
CA ARG A 320 6.73 -2.41 12.91
C ARG A 320 7.00 -3.46 11.83
N MET A 321 6.95 -3.06 10.57
CA MET A 321 7.53 -3.85 9.47
C MET A 321 9.01 -4.16 9.78
N SER A 322 9.44 -5.41 9.59
CA SER A 322 10.84 -5.80 9.78
C SER A 322 11.66 -5.38 8.57
N ASP A 323 12.31 -6.32 7.88
CA ASP A 323 13.16 -6.02 6.74
C ASP A 323 12.41 -6.24 5.42
N ASP A 324 12.82 -5.45 4.43
CA ASP A 324 12.51 -5.74 3.03
C ASP A 324 13.35 -6.93 2.55
N LEU A 325 12.69 -7.86 1.88
CA LEU A 325 13.29 -9.03 1.29
C LEU A 325 13.47 -8.80 -0.21
N SER A 326 14.69 -9.04 -0.69
CA SER A 326 15.07 -8.83 -2.08
C SER A 326 16.13 -9.84 -2.52
N GLY A 327 16.40 -9.86 -3.83
CA GLY A 327 17.39 -10.77 -4.42
C GLY A 327 16.90 -12.21 -4.50
N SER A 328 17.84 -13.16 -4.40
CA SER A 328 17.52 -14.58 -4.44
C SER A 328 16.76 -15.03 -3.19
N PRO A 329 15.97 -16.14 -3.24
CA PRO A 329 15.37 -16.72 -2.04
C PRO A 329 16.40 -17.01 -0.93
N GLU A 330 17.63 -17.34 -1.30
CA GLU A 330 18.73 -17.60 -0.39
C GLU A 330 19.23 -16.33 0.33
N ASP A 331 19.27 -15.19 -0.37
CA ASP A 331 19.68 -13.92 0.23
C ASP A 331 18.60 -13.39 1.17
N ALA A 332 17.34 -13.43 0.74
CA ALA A 332 16.22 -13.07 1.61
C ALA A 332 16.12 -13.97 2.85
N ARG A 333 16.39 -15.27 2.71
CA ARG A 333 16.48 -16.18 3.85
C ARG A 333 17.58 -15.78 4.84
N LYS A 334 18.76 -15.33 4.37
CA LYS A 334 19.80 -14.81 5.27
C LYS A 334 19.31 -13.59 6.03
N THR A 335 18.60 -12.68 5.37
CA THR A 335 17.98 -11.50 6.00
C THR A 335 17.01 -11.92 7.11
N VAL A 336 16.11 -12.87 6.84
CA VAL A 336 15.19 -13.42 7.85
C VAL A 336 15.97 -14.00 9.03
N LEU A 337 16.94 -14.89 8.77
CA LEU A 337 17.72 -15.54 9.83
C LEU A 337 18.51 -14.53 10.67
N ASN A 338 19.11 -13.51 10.05
CA ASN A 338 19.84 -12.46 10.75
C ASN A 338 18.92 -11.60 11.64
N ARG A 339 17.67 -11.38 11.22
CA ARG A 339 16.69 -10.63 12.01
C ARG A 339 16.21 -11.41 13.23
N VAL A 340 15.95 -12.71 13.07
CA VAL A 340 15.31 -13.52 14.12
C VAL A 340 16.32 -14.20 15.07
N ARG A 341 17.59 -14.33 14.65
CA ARG A 341 18.68 -14.88 15.49
C ARG A 341 19.33 -13.75 16.27
N GLY A 342 19.16 -13.76 17.60
CA GLY A 342 19.74 -12.74 18.50
C GLY A 342 18.74 -12.13 19.48
N THR A 343 17.46 -12.48 19.35
CA THR A 343 16.39 -12.12 20.29
C THR A 343 15.83 -13.40 20.92
N GLU A 344 15.62 -13.35 22.23
CA GLU A 344 15.00 -14.44 22.98
C GLU A 344 13.51 -14.54 22.59
N PRO A 345 13.02 -15.74 22.21
CA PRO A 345 11.61 -15.96 21.93
C PRO A 345 10.70 -15.71 23.15
N PRO A 346 9.41 -15.37 22.95
CA PRO A 346 8.72 -15.25 21.68
C PRO A 346 9.07 -13.97 20.91
N THR A 347 9.22 -14.06 19.59
CA THR A 347 9.46 -12.90 18.72
C THR A 347 8.48 -12.88 17.55
N PHE A 348 8.22 -11.68 17.02
CA PHE A 348 7.20 -11.43 16.01
C PHE A 348 7.81 -10.56 14.89
N HIS A 349 7.85 -11.09 13.67
CA HIS A 349 8.43 -10.40 12.52
C HIS A 349 7.54 -10.49 11.30
N ILE A 350 7.30 -9.33 10.67
CA ILE A 350 6.62 -9.24 9.39
C ILE A 350 7.62 -8.76 8.35
N PHE A 351 7.84 -9.56 7.32
CA PHE A 351 8.78 -9.24 6.25
C PHE A 351 8.02 -8.83 4.99
N ARG A 352 8.49 -7.76 4.34
CA ARG A 352 7.91 -7.28 3.08
C ARG A 352 8.72 -7.82 1.92
N ALA A 353 8.07 -8.30 0.87
CA ALA A 353 8.71 -8.46 -0.43
C ALA A 353 7.83 -7.86 -1.54
N ILE A 354 8.50 -7.29 -2.53
CA ILE A 354 7.89 -6.56 -3.64
C ILE A 354 7.71 -7.53 -4.80
N LEU A 355 6.46 -7.82 -5.18
CA LEU A 355 6.10 -8.57 -6.38
C LEU A 355 6.89 -9.89 -6.60
N GLN A 356 7.23 -10.60 -5.52
CA GLN A 356 7.90 -11.91 -5.58
C GLN A 356 6.88 -13.03 -5.79
N SER A 357 7.28 -14.08 -6.53
CA SER A 357 6.39 -15.19 -6.84
C SER A 357 6.22 -16.18 -5.69
N PRO A 358 5.10 -16.92 -5.60
CA PRO A 358 4.94 -17.99 -4.64
C PRO A 358 6.07 -19.03 -4.66
N SER A 359 6.60 -19.40 -5.83
CA SER A 359 7.79 -20.26 -5.95
C SER A 359 9.02 -19.68 -5.25
N TRP A 360 9.20 -18.35 -5.28
CA TRP A 360 10.27 -17.67 -4.55
C TRP A 360 10.09 -17.79 -3.04
N TYR A 361 8.88 -17.56 -2.53
CA TYR A 361 8.57 -17.70 -1.09
C TYR A 361 8.71 -19.15 -0.62
N ARG A 362 8.27 -20.13 -1.42
CA ARG A 362 8.42 -21.56 -1.14
C ARG A 362 9.89 -21.91 -0.88
N ARG A 363 10.78 -21.54 -1.82
CA ARG A 363 12.22 -21.79 -1.71
C ARG A 363 12.87 -21.08 -0.52
N LEU A 364 12.42 -19.86 -0.20
CA LEU A 364 12.87 -19.16 1.00
C LEU A 364 12.51 -19.95 2.26
N VAL A 365 11.27 -20.41 2.38
CA VAL A 365 10.74 -21.09 3.58
C VAL A 365 11.31 -22.50 3.76
N GLU A 366 11.48 -23.27 2.68
CA GLU A 366 12.10 -24.61 2.73
C GLU A 366 13.45 -24.60 3.46
N GLY A 367 14.24 -23.55 3.24
CA GLY A 367 15.55 -23.40 3.87
C GLY A 367 15.54 -22.88 5.32
N LEU A 368 14.39 -22.43 5.85
CA LEU A 368 14.26 -21.96 7.23
C LEU A 368 14.13 -23.14 8.21
N GLY A 369 13.28 -24.12 7.90
CA GLY A 369 13.01 -25.27 8.78
C GLY A 369 14.20 -26.18 9.02
N THR A 370 15.17 -26.20 8.09
CA THR A 370 16.45 -26.91 8.27
C THR A 370 17.42 -26.17 9.19
N ALA A 371 17.25 -24.86 9.34
CA ALA A 371 18.23 -23.97 9.96
C ALA A 371 17.87 -23.57 11.40
N ASP A 372 16.59 -23.57 11.75
CA ASP A 372 16.09 -23.33 13.12
C ASP A 372 14.68 -23.91 13.26
N ARG A 373 14.47 -24.83 14.21
CA ARG A 373 13.17 -25.51 14.42
C ARG A 373 12.15 -24.63 15.14
N ASP A 374 12.57 -23.47 15.67
CA ASP A 374 11.72 -22.59 16.45
C ASP A 374 11.05 -21.49 15.60
N ILE A 375 11.34 -21.44 14.30
CA ILE A 375 10.70 -20.48 13.37
C ILE A 375 9.32 -21.03 12.95
N ALA A 376 8.28 -20.26 13.24
CA ALA A 376 6.91 -20.56 12.86
C ALA A 376 6.43 -19.58 11.80
N VAL A 377 6.30 -20.06 10.55
CA VAL A 377 5.71 -19.31 9.44
C VAL A 377 4.20 -19.44 9.49
N MET A 378 3.49 -18.31 9.50
CA MET A 378 2.03 -18.29 9.67
C MET A 378 1.35 -17.22 8.83
N ASP A 379 0.04 -17.33 8.72
CA ASP A 379 -0.79 -16.32 8.10
C ASP A 379 -0.86 -15.02 8.93
N PRO A 380 -1.15 -13.87 8.31
CA PRO A 380 -1.11 -12.58 9.01
C PRO A 380 -2.17 -12.43 10.10
N TYR A 381 -3.32 -13.09 10.02
CA TYR A 381 -4.40 -12.92 11.00
C TYR A 381 -4.11 -13.68 12.29
N THR A 382 -3.65 -14.91 12.15
CA THR A 382 -3.12 -15.74 13.25
C THR A 382 -1.94 -15.07 13.92
N PHE A 383 -0.99 -14.58 13.12
CA PHE A 383 0.16 -13.84 13.61
C PHE A 383 -0.25 -12.66 14.49
N MET A 384 -1.16 -11.82 14.01
CA MET A 384 -1.61 -10.63 14.75
C MET A 384 -2.43 -10.99 16.00
N ALA A 385 -3.21 -12.07 15.95
CA ALA A 385 -3.94 -12.58 17.12
C ALA A 385 -2.98 -13.08 18.22
N LEU A 386 -1.91 -13.80 17.86
CA LEU A 386 -0.89 -14.23 18.80
C LEU A 386 -0.08 -13.04 19.34
N TYR A 387 0.28 -12.09 18.48
CA TYR A 387 0.97 -10.87 18.89
C TYR A 387 0.14 -10.06 19.89
N ARG A 388 -1.17 -9.93 19.66
CA ARG A 388 -2.08 -9.31 20.63
C ARG A 388 -2.03 -10.00 22.00
N ARG A 389 -2.17 -11.32 22.03
CA ARG A 389 -2.13 -12.10 23.28
C ARG A 389 -0.81 -11.91 24.02
N HIS A 390 0.30 -11.88 23.29
CA HIS A 390 1.62 -11.60 23.86
C HIS A 390 1.69 -10.20 24.49
N LEU A 391 1.18 -9.17 23.80
CA LEU A 391 1.13 -7.82 24.35
C LEU A 391 0.22 -7.72 25.59
N GLU A 392 -0.87 -8.48 25.64
CA GLU A 392 -1.78 -8.54 26.78
C GLU A 392 -1.12 -9.24 27.99
N SER A 393 -0.37 -10.33 27.77
CA SER A 393 0.31 -11.05 28.85
C SER A 393 1.43 -10.20 29.47
N VAL A 394 2.24 -9.53 28.63
CA VAL A 394 3.32 -8.65 29.12
C VAL A 394 2.78 -7.49 29.96
N LYS A 395 1.62 -6.93 29.60
CA LYS A 395 0.98 -5.87 30.40
C LYS A 395 0.44 -6.35 31.75
N SER A 396 0.09 -7.62 31.89
CA SER A 396 -0.41 -8.17 33.16
C SER A 396 0.69 -8.43 34.19
N GLU A 397 1.94 -8.47 33.75
CA GLU A 397 3.12 -8.72 34.59
C GLU A 397 3.80 -7.42 35.08
N THR A 398 3.43 -6.26 34.53
CA THR A 398 3.90 -4.92 34.89
C THR A 398 2.82 -4.14 35.64
#